data_AF-G3PBI9-F1
#
_entry.id   AF-G3PBI9-F1
#
_cell.length_a   1.000
_cell.length_b   1.000
_cell.length_c   1.000
_cell.angle_alpha   90.00
_cell.angle_beta   90.00
_cell.angle_gamma   90.00
#
_symmetry.space_group_name_H-M   'P 1'
#
loop_
_entity.id
_entity.type
_entity.pdbx_description
1 polymer ?
#
loop_
_entity_poly.entity_id
_entity_poly.type
_entity_poly.pdbx_seq_one_letter_code
_entity_poly.pdbx_strand_id
1 'polypeptide(L)'
;DFLNVEELVSIFDATCTEILNSVAPLREKRRKPQKEPWLNVNTRSLRRACRTAERKWKKDKLQVSLQILKDLLHKYQGAVKSAKTHYLSHLVASNTQRPQVLFKVFNSLINPCENDCAVPSTLLCENFLKHFIDKI
;
A
#
# COMPACT_ATOMS: atom_id res chain seq x y z
N ASP A 1 18.92 27.32 48.85
CA ASP A 1 17.91 27.41 47.79
C ASP A 1 17.43 26.02 47.41
N PHE A 2 16.27 25.64 47.94
CA PHE A 2 15.61 24.38 47.60
C PHE A 2 14.80 24.63 46.32
N LEU A 3 15.17 23.98 45.22
CA LEU A 3 14.35 23.94 44.02
C LEU A 3 12.95 23.42 44.39
N ASN A 4 11.91 24.18 44.02
CA ASN A 4 10.52 23.79 44.23
C ASN A 4 10.25 22.46 43.49
N VAL A 5 9.41 21.60 44.05
CA VAL A 5 9.07 20.29 43.46
C VAL A 5 8.51 20.46 42.04
N GLU A 6 7.75 21.52 41.79
CA GLU A 6 7.24 21.86 40.46
C GLU A 6 8.37 22.15 39.45
N GLU A 7 9.44 22.79 39.90
CA GLU A 7 10.58 23.15 39.06
C GLU A 7 11.39 21.91 38.68
N LEU A 8 11.57 20.97 39.61
CA LEU A 8 12.19 19.67 39.34
C LEU A 8 11.38 18.83 38.34
N VAL A 9 10.06 18.82 38.47
CA VAL A 9 9.16 18.12 37.53
C VAL A 9 9.24 18.75 36.14
N SER A 10 9.27 20.09 36.06
CA SER A 10 9.40 20.80 34.79
C SER A 10 10.73 20.52 34.10
N ILE A 11 11.84 20.47 34.85
CA ILE A 11 13.16 20.16 34.30
C ILE A 11 13.18 18.71 33.79
N PHE A 12 12.62 17.78 34.55
CA PHE A 12 12.53 16.38 34.14
C PHE A 12 11.73 16.23 32.84
N ASP A 13 10.54 16.83 32.76
CA ASP A 13 9.69 16.74 31.58
C ASP A 13 10.33 17.40 30.36
N ALA A 14 10.96 18.58 30.53
CA ALA A 14 11.71 19.24 29.47
C ALA A 14 12.86 18.35 28.95
N THR A 15 13.63 17.76 29.85
CA THR A 15 14.76 16.88 29.49
C THR A 15 14.28 15.64 28.74
N CYS A 16 13.23 14.98 29.22
CA CYS A 16 12.64 13.82 28.54
C CYS A 16 12.10 14.18 27.15
N THR A 17 11.44 15.33 27.04
CA THR A 17 10.86 15.81 25.77
C THR A 17 11.95 16.18 24.77
N GLU A 18 13.05 16.79 25.22
CA GLU A 18 14.21 17.11 24.39
C GLU A 18 14.87 15.83 23.85
N ILE A 19 15.13 14.85 24.72
CA ILE A 19 15.68 13.55 24.32
C ILE A 19 14.74 12.87 23.33
N LEU A 20 13.43 12.82 23.61
CA LEU A 20 12.43 12.22 22.73
C LEU A 20 12.39 12.90 21.36
N ASN A 21 12.42 14.23 21.30
CA ASN A 21 12.44 14.96 20.04
C ASN A 21 13.73 14.75 19.25
N SER A 22 14.86 14.53 19.94
CA SER A 22 16.15 14.21 19.32
C SER A 22 16.20 12.80 18.75
N VAL A 23 15.82 11.79 19.54
CA VAL A 23 15.92 10.36 19.14
C VAL A 23 14.73 9.90 18.29
N ALA A 24 13.55 10.47 18.52
CA ALA A 24 12.29 10.09 17.90
C ALA A 24 11.47 11.33 17.51
N PRO A 25 11.99 12.18 16.61
CA PRO A 25 11.27 13.37 16.17
C PRO A 25 9.92 12.98 15.60
N LEU A 26 8.87 13.76 15.94
CA LEU A 26 7.55 13.56 15.38
C LEU A 26 7.61 13.78 13.87
N ARG A 27 7.43 12.69 13.10
CA ARG A 27 7.43 12.75 11.64
C ARG A 27 6.02 12.55 11.11
N GLU A 28 5.55 13.54 10.36
CA GLU A 28 4.31 13.38 9.61
C GLU A 28 4.49 12.37 8.47
N LYS A 29 3.84 11.22 8.61
CA LYS A 29 3.85 10.21 7.56
C LYS A 29 2.82 10.55 6.50
N ARG A 30 3.27 11.05 5.35
CA ARG A 30 2.41 11.22 4.18
C ARG A 30 1.89 9.84 3.73
N ARG A 31 0.57 9.71 3.60
CA ARG A 31 -0.04 8.49 3.06
C ARG A 31 0.42 8.36 1.60
N LYS A 32 1.04 7.23 1.27
CA LYS A 32 1.38 6.92 -0.12
C LYS A 32 0.07 6.87 -0.93
N PRO A 33 0.06 7.40 -2.16
CA PRO A 33 -1.10 7.29 -3.03
C PRO A 33 -1.46 5.81 -3.21
N GLN A 34 -2.75 5.49 -3.08
CA GLN A 34 -3.23 4.13 -3.21
C GLN A 34 -3.04 3.69 -4.66
N LYS A 35 -2.18 2.68 -4.89
CA LYS A 35 -1.88 2.13 -6.23
C LYS A 35 -3.14 1.65 -6.97
N GLU A 36 -4.18 1.25 -6.24
CA GLU A 36 -5.44 0.72 -6.78
C GLU A 36 -6.62 1.36 -6.04
N PRO A 37 -7.02 2.59 -6.38
CA PRO A 37 -8.04 3.36 -5.65
C PRO A 37 -9.42 2.70 -5.68
N TRP A 38 -9.70 1.86 -6.68
CA TRP A 38 -10.96 1.12 -6.79
C TRP A 38 -11.08 -0.08 -5.83
N LEU A 39 -10.01 -0.49 -5.12
CA LEU A 39 -10.10 -1.60 -4.16
C LEU A 39 -10.72 -1.15 -2.83
N ASN A 40 -12.00 -1.50 -2.66
CA ASN A 40 -12.80 -1.23 -1.47
C ASN A 40 -12.77 -2.37 -0.44
N VAL A 41 -13.47 -2.19 0.69
CA VAL A 41 -13.55 -3.16 1.79
C VAL A 41 -14.10 -4.52 1.31
N ASN A 42 -15.09 -4.52 0.42
CA ASN A 42 -15.68 -5.74 -0.14
C ASN A 42 -14.68 -6.54 -1.00
N THR A 43 -13.94 -5.89 -1.90
CA THR A 43 -12.90 -6.59 -2.69
C THR A 43 -11.82 -7.18 -1.78
N ARG A 44 -11.49 -6.50 -0.68
CA ARG A 44 -10.52 -7.00 0.31
C ARG A 44 -11.05 -8.19 1.11
N SER A 45 -12.33 -8.20 1.50
CA SER A 45 -12.92 -9.33 2.21
C SER A 45 -12.96 -10.57 1.30
N LEU A 46 -13.37 -10.41 0.04
CA LEU A 46 -13.34 -11.49 -0.96
C LEU A 46 -11.93 -12.03 -1.18
N ARG A 47 -10.92 -11.16 -1.28
CA ARG A 47 -9.52 -11.58 -1.41
C ARG A 47 -9.05 -12.42 -0.21
N ARG A 48 -9.46 -12.06 1.01
CA ARG A 48 -9.19 -12.86 2.21
C ARG A 48 -9.88 -14.22 2.14
N ALA A 49 -11.14 -14.27 1.71
CA ALA A 49 -11.87 -15.52 1.51
C ALA A 49 -11.17 -16.44 0.50
N CYS A 50 -10.74 -15.91 -0.66
CA CYS A 50 -9.97 -16.67 -1.64
C CYS A 50 -8.70 -17.29 -1.03
N ARG A 51 -7.91 -16.51 -0.26
CA ARG A 51 -6.70 -17.02 0.41
C ARG A 51 -7.00 -18.12 1.44
N THR A 52 -8.13 -18.02 2.13
CA THR A 52 -8.56 -19.06 3.09
C THR A 52 -8.97 -20.34 2.37
N ALA A 53 -9.76 -20.23 1.29
CA ALA A 53 -10.13 -21.38 0.47
C ALA A 53 -8.91 -22.03 -0.21
N GLU A 54 -7.96 -21.23 -0.68
CA GLU A 54 -6.71 -21.72 -1.28
C GLU A 54 -5.90 -22.53 -0.26
N ARG A 55 -5.71 -22.01 0.96
CA ARG A 55 -5.02 -22.74 2.03
C ARG A 55 -5.72 -24.03 2.39
N LYS A 56 -7.06 -24.02 2.44
CA LYS A 56 -7.86 -25.22 2.69
C LYS A 56 -7.65 -26.27 1.59
N TRP A 57 -7.79 -25.90 0.32
CA TRP A 57 -7.54 -26.79 -0.82
C TRP A 57 -6.10 -27.32 -0.84
N LYS A 58 -5.09 -26.50 -0.50
CA LYS A 58 -3.71 -26.98 -0.39
C LYS A 58 -3.53 -28.03 0.70
N LYS A 59 -4.31 -27.97 1.78
CA LYS A 59 -4.27 -28.92 2.90
C LYS A 59 -5.04 -30.21 2.61
N ASP A 60 -6.27 -30.10 2.12
CA ASP A 60 -7.18 -31.25 1.97
C ASP A 60 -7.12 -31.91 0.57
N LYS A 61 -6.70 -31.17 -0.46
CA LYS A 61 -6.66 -31.60 -1.87
C LYS A 61 -8.00 -32.12 -2.41
N LEU A 62 -9.12 -31.73 -1.79
CA LEU A 62 -10.45 -32.19 -2.18
C LEU A 62 -11.01 -31.36 -3.35
N GLN A 63 -11.76 -32.03 -4.23
CA GLN A 63 -12.41 -31.39 -5.38
C GLN A 63 -13.43 -30.33 -4.95
N VAL A 64 -14.17 -30.58 -3.85
CA VAL A 64 -15.13 -29.61 -3.30
C VAL A 64 -14.42 -28.33 -2.86
N SER A 65 -13.26 -28.43 -2.21
CA SER A 65 -12.45 -27.29 -1.81
C SER A 65 -11.89 -26.52 -3.01
N LEU A 66 -11.53 -27.22 -4.09
CA LEU A 66 -11.15 -26.58 -5.34
C LEU A 66 -12.32 -25.80 -5.96
N GLN A 67 -13.53 -26.38 -5.96
CA GLN A 67 -14.71 -25.73 -6.53
C GLN A 67 -15.05 -24.45 -5.76
N ILE A 68 -15.02 -24.51 -4.41
CA ILE A 68 -15.21 -23.33 -3.55
C ILE A 68 -14.19 -22.23 -3.88
N LEU A 69 -12.92 -22.59 -4.09
CA LEU A 69 -11.88 -21.63 -4.48
C LEU A 69 -12.20 -20.97 -5.83
N LYS A 70 -12.60 -21.76 -6.84
CA LYS A 70 -12.98 -21.24 -8.17
C LYS A 70 -14.17 -20.27 -8.08
N ASP A 71 -15.19 -20.63 -7.33
CA ASP A 71 -16.37 -19.78 -7.16
C ASP A 71 -16.03 -18.46 -6.47
N LEU A 72 -15.17 -18.51 -5.44
CA LEU A 72 -14.67 -17.31 -4.75
C LEU A 72 -13.80 -16.45 -5.65
N LEU A 73 -12.94 -17.05 -6.48
CA LEU A 73 -12.15 -16.32 -7.46
C LEU A 73 -13.03 -15.59 -8.46
N HIS A 74 -14.08 -16.24 -8.97
CA HIS A 74 -15.02 -15.62 -9.89
C HIS A 74 -15.75 -14.44 -9.25
N LYS A 75 -16.24 -14.62 -8.00
CA LYS A 75 -16.86 -13.54 -7.22
C LYS A 75 -15.91 -12.37 -6.99
N TYR A 76 -14.66 -12.65 -6.64
CA TYR A 76 -13.64 -11.63 -6.45
C TYR A 76 -13.37 -10.85 -7.75
N GLN A 77 -13.19 -11.54 -8.87
CA GLN A 77 -12.97 -10.91 -10.18
C GLN A 77 -14.15 -10.01 -10.56
N GLY A 78 -15.39 -10.49 -10.38
CA GLY A 78 -16.59 -9.71 -10.62
C GLY A 78 -16.66 -8.45 -9.75
N ALA A 79 -16.38 -8.58 -8.45
CA ALA A 79 -16.37 -7.45 -7.52
C ALA A 79 -15.29 -6.41 -7.86
N VAL A 80 -14.08 -6.85 -8.25
CA VAL A 80 -13.01 -5.94 -8.68
C VAL A 80 -13.38 -5.23 -9.98
N LYS A 81 -13.96 -5.93 -10.95
CA LYS A 81 -14.43 -5.34 -12.21
C LYS A 81 -15.52 -4.29 -11.94
N SER A 82 -16.50 -4.62 -11.11
CA SER A 82 -17.56 -3.70 -10.70
C SER A 82 -17.01 -2.46 -9.97
N ALA A 83 -16.10 -2.65 -9.02
CA ALA A 83 -15.51 -1.52 -8.30
C ALA A 83 -14.65 -0.62 -9.22
N LYS A 84 -13.88 -1.22 -10.14
CA LYS A 84 -13.07 -0.48 -11.11
C LYS A 84 -13.93 0.30 -12.10
N THR A 85 -14.97 -0.32 -12.64
CA THR A 85 -15.92 0.35 -13.55
C THR A 85 -16.61 1.52 -12.85
N HIS A 86 -17.14 1.31 -11.65
CA HIS A 86 -17.77 2.38 -10.87
C HIS A 86 -16.81 3.56 -10.62
N TYR A 87 -15.56 3.28 -10.22
CA TYR A 87 -14.54 4.30 -10.02
C TYR A 87 -14.25 5.10 -11.29
N LEU A 88 -14.05 4.42 -12.42
CA LEU A 88 -13.76 5.09 -13.69
C LEU A 88 -14.96 5.90 -14.20
N SER A 89 -16.18 5.36 -14.10
CA SER A 89 -17.40 6.09 -14.45
C SER A 89 -17.58 7.36 -13.61
N HIS A 90 -17.36 7.27 -12.30
CA HIS A 90 -17.39 8.44 -11.41
C HIS A 90 -16.31 9.46 -11.77
N LEU A 91 -15.09 9.00 -12.06
CA LEU A 91 -13.97 9.84 -12.46
C LEU A 91 -14.27 10.62 -13.76
N VAL A 92 -14.89 9.95 -14.74
CA VAL A 92 -15.33 10.58 -16.00
C VAL A 92 -16.42 11.62 -15.72
N ALA A 93 -17.46 11.25 -14.97
CA ALA A 93 -18.57 12.14 -14.64
C ALA A 93 -18.11 13.39 -13.87
N SER A 94 -17.14 13.25 -12.98
CA SER A 94 -16.59 14.35 -12.18
C SER A 94 -15.68 15.31 -12.95
N ASN A 95 -15.11 14.86 -14.08
CA ASN A 95 -14.10 15.61 -14.85
C ASN A 95 -14.54 15.90 -16.28
N THR A 96 -15.84 15.91 -16.56
CA THR A 96 -16.41 16.20 -17.89
C THR A 96 -15.93 17.53 -18.47
N GLN A 97 -15.75 18.55 -17.62
CA GLN A 97 -15.26 19.88 -18.01
C GLN A 97 -13.72 19.99 -18.04
N ARG A 98 -12.99 18.90 -17.78
CA ARG A 98 -11.53 18.87 -17.67
C ARG A 98 -10.93 17.75 -18.53
N PRO A 99 -10.96 17.90 -19.87
CA PRO A 99 -10.50 16.85 -20.80
C PRO A 99 -9.05 16.43 -20.56
N GLN A 100 -8.17 17.35 -20.15
CA GLN A 100 -6.75 17.04 -19.86
C GLN A 100 -6.58 15.94 -18.80
N VAL A 101 -7.44 15.93 -17.77
CA VAL A 101 -7.41 14.92 -16.70
C VAL A 101 -7.84 13.55 -17.26
N LEU A 102 -8.88 13.53 -18.10
CA LEU A 102 -9.37 12.31 -18.73
C LEU A 102 -8.32 11.71 -19.67
N PHE A 103 -7.72 12.52 -20.53
CA PHE A 103 -6.65 12.07 -21.44
C PHE A 103 -5.43 11.58 -20.67
N LYS A 104 -5.03 12.22 -19.57
CA LYS A 104 -3.93 11.74 -18.71
C LYS A 104 -4.25 10.38 -18.10
N VAL A 105 -5.46 10.20 -17.57
CA VAL A 105 -5.91 8.92 -17.01
C VAL A 105 -5.96 7.84 -18.10
N PHE A 106 -6.52 8.16 -19.27
CA PHE A 106 -6.59 7.26 -20.42
C PHE A 106 -5.20 6.83 -20.91
N ASN A 107 -4.27 7.79 -21.06
CA ASN A 107 -2.88 7.50 -21.38
C ASN A 107 -2.24 6.59 -20.33
N SER A 108 -2.49 6.81 -19.03
CA SER A 108 -1.95 5.92 -18.00
C SER A 108 -2.53 4.50 -18.02
N LEU A 109 -3.71 4.31 -18.61
CA LEU A 109 -4.35 2.99 -18.74
C LEU A 109 -3.86 2.22 -19.97
N ILE A 110 -3.66 2.92 -21.09
CA ILE A 110 -3.23 2.30 -22.37
C ILE A 110 -1.71 2.19 -22.45
N ASN A 111 -1.02 3.20 -21.94
CA ASN A 111 0.42 3.22 -21.77
C ASN A 111 0.70 3.12 -20.26
N PRO A 112 0.44 1.94 -19.62
CA PRO A 112 0.91 1.75 -18.27
C PRO A 112 2.41 2.00 -18.32
N CYS A 113 2.84 3.10 -17.69
CA CYS A 113 4.24 3.45 -17.55
C CYS A 113 4.96 2.15 -17.25
N GLU A 114 5.90 1.74 -18.12
CA GLU A 114 6.81 0.68 -17.81
C GLU A 114 7.29 1.05 -16.42
N ASN A 115 6.89 0.26 -15.42
CA ASN A 115 7.41 0.50 -14.10
C ASN A 115 8.92 0.59 -14.33
N ASP A 116 9.61 1.52 -13.68
CA ASP A 116 11.05 1.43 -13.46
C ASP A 116 11.30 0.14 -12.64
N CYS A 117 10.93 -1.00 -13.18
CA CYS A 117 11.46 -2.29 -12.87
C CYS A 117 12.84 -2.15 -13.46
N ALA A 118 13.75 -1.60 -12.66
CA ALA A 118 15.14 -1.51 -12.98
C ALA A 118 15.52 -2.88 -13.55
N VAL A 119 15.76 -2.91 -14.86
CA VAL A 119 16.10 -4.15 -15.53
C VAL A 119 17.33 -4.64 -14.80
N PRO A 120 17.29 -5.83 -14.19
CA PRO A 120 18.41 -6.28 -13.38
C PRO A 120 19.64 -6.33 -14.29
N SER A 121 20.55 -5.40 -14.03
CA SER A 121 21.81 -5.28 -14.76
C SER A 121 22.94 -5.64 -13.82
N THR A 122 24.01 -6.19 -14.38
CA THR A 122 25.20 -6.58 -13.61
C THR A 122 25.72 -5.40 -12.78
N LEU A 123 25.73 -4.21 -13.38
CA LEU A 123 26.13 -2.95 -12.72
C LEU A 123 25.25 -2.62 -11.50
N LEU A 124 23.92 -2.80 -11.59
CA LEU A 124 23.01 -2.56 -10.47
C LEU A 124 23.26 -3.54 -9.32
N CYS A 125 23.50 -4.81 -9.65
CA CYS A 125 23.82 -5.85 -8.67
C CYS A 125 25.17 -5.59 -7.98
N GLU A 126 26.18 -5.16 -8.73
CA GLU A 126 27.50 -4.80 -8.20
C GLU A 126 27.43 -3.57 -7.29
N ASN A 127 26.67 -2.54 -7.68
CA ASN A 127 26.45 -1.36 -6.84
C ASN A 127 25.70 -1.68 -5.55
N PHE A 128 24.71 -2.58 -5.63
CA PHE A 128 24.01 -3.08 -4.45
C PHE A 128 24.97 -3.80 -3.52
N LEU A 129 25.83 -4.68 -4.05
CA LEU A 129 26.84 -5.40 -3.27
C LEU A 129 27.83 -4.43 -2.59
N LYS A 130 28.37 -3.46 -3.33
CA LYS A 130 29.29 -2.44 -2.77
C LYS A 130 28.67 -1.66 -1.62
N HIS A 131 27.39 -1.31 -1.70
CA HIS A 131 26.71 -0.60 -0.61
C HIS A 131 26.76 -1.34 0.74
N PHE A 132 26.75 -2.68 0.75
CA PHE A 132 26.86 -3.46 1.98
C PHE A 132 28.31 -3.66 2.42
N ILE A 133 29.24 -3.73 1.48
CA ILE A 133 30.67 -3.85 1.77
C ILE A 133 31.19 -2.55 2.41
N ASP A 134 30.81 -1.39 1.87
CA ASP A 134 31.31 -0.08 2.33
C ASP A 134 30.68 0.39 3.66
N LYS A 135 29.65 -0.32 4.15
CA LYS A 135 28.89 0.05 5.36
C LYS A 135 29.29 -0.76 6.60
N ILE A 136 30.21 -1.72 6.45
CA ILE A 136 30.89 -2.43 7.55
C ILE A 136 32.20 -1.70 7.81
#